data_AF-A0A3Q7MDU4-F1
#
_entry.id   AF-A0A3Q7MDU4-F1
#
_cell.length_a   1.000
_cell.length_b   1.000
_cell.length_c   1.000
_cell.angle_alpha   90.00
_cell.angle_beta   90.00
_cell.angle_gamma   90.00
#
_symmetry.space_group_name_H-M   'P 1'
#
loop_
_entity.id
_entity.type
_entity.pdbx_description
1 polymer ?
#
loop_
_entity_poly.entity_id
_entity_poly.type
_entity_poly.pdbx_seq_one_letter_code
_entity_poly.pdbx_strand_id
1 'polypeptide(L)'
;MLWCFEAGEKLSRIGKVLGLSTSTVATICDNKEKIRASSQAATRLMRSRSLVMENMERLLSVWIEDQNQRNVPISVFLIQEKARSLFEDLKREQGEGAQSETFGAS
;
A
#
# COMPACT_ATOMS: atom_id res chain seq x y z
N MET A 1 -4.06 11.95 -18.20
CA MET A 1 -3.10 13.08 -18.33
C MET A 1 -2.19 12.82 -19.53
N LEU A 2 -2.82 12.58 -20.70
CA LEU A 2 -2.17 12.36 -22.00
C LEU A 2 -2.29 13.65 -22.83
N TRP A 3 -2.25 14.81 -22.16
CA TRP A 3 -2.84 16.03 -22.71
C TRP A 3 -1.86 16.84 -23.59
N CYS A 4 -0.56 16.67 -23.43
CA CYS A 4 0.40 17.66 -23.93
C CYS A 4 0.95 17.38 -25.33
N PHE A 5 0.85 16.15 -25.84
CA PHE A 5 1.23 15.85 -27.23
C PHE A 5 0.02 15.73 -28.15
N GLU A 6 -1.14 15.40 -27.61
CA GLU A 6 -2.35 15.10 -28.41
C GLU A 6 -3.21 16.35 -28.69
N ALA A 7 -3.08 17.43 -27.90
CA ALA A 7 -3.93 18.63 -28.00
C ALA A 7 -3.27 19.87 -28.64
N GLY A 8 -2.00 19.81 -29.06
CA GLY A 8 -1.30 20.96 -29.66
C GLY A 8 -1.09 22.17 -28.72
N GLU A 9 -1.27 22.01 -27.42
CA GLU A 9 -1.05 23.06 -26.42
C GLU A 9 0.44 23.27 -26.12
N LYS A 10 0.86 24.54 -26.07
CA LYS A 10 2.24 24.91 -25.71
C LYS A 10 2.51 24.64 -24.23
N LEU A 11 3.60 23.92 -23.92
CA LEU A 11 4.10 23.67 -22.55
C LEU A 11 4.23 24.93 -21.69
N SER A 12 4.46 26.09 -22.31
CA SER A 12 4.52 27.39 -21.63
C SER A 12 3.17 27.85 -21.07
N ARG A 13 2.05 27.51 -21.73
CA ARG A 13 0.70 27.79 -21.23
C ARG A 13 0.39 26.90 -20.02
N ILE A 14 0.73 25.62 -20.12
CA ILE A 14 0.56 24.65 -19.04
C ILE A 14 1.40 25.05 -17.82
N GLY A 15 2.67 25.41 -18.04
CA GLY A 15 3.51 25.94 -16.97
C GLY A 15 2.92 27.18 -16.29
N LYS A 16 2.40 28.15 -17.07
CA LYS A 16 1.74 29.33 -16.51
C LYS A 16 0.48 29.00 -15.70
N VAL A 17 -0.36 28.08 -16.18
CA VAL A 17 -1.60 27.68 -15.50
C VAL A 17 -1.30 26.91 -14.21
N LEU A 18 -0.28 26.04 -14.24
CA LEU A 18 0.11 25.23 -13.08
C LEU A 18 1.10 25.93 -12.13
N GLY A 19 1.56 27.14 -12.48
CA GLY A 19 2.63 27.84 -11.74
C GLY A 19 3.99 27.14 -11.81
N LEU A 20 4.20 26.29 -12.83
CA LEU A 20 5.42 25.48 -13.00
C LEU A 20 6.29 26.01 -14.14
N SER A 21 7.59 25.78 -14.04
CA SER A 21 8.51 26.09 -15.13
C SER A 21 8.28 25.15 -16.32
N THR A 22 8.53 25.64 -17.54
CA THR A 22 8.35 24.84 -18.77
C THR A 22 9.24 23.60 -18.78
N SER A 23 10.44 23.67 -18.19
CA SER A 23 11.34 22.52 -18.04
C SER A 23 10.78 21.47 -17.08
N THR A 24 10.20 21.88 -15.94
CA THR A 24 9.52 20.96 -15.01
C THR A 24 8.36 20.21 -15.68
N VAL A 25 7.54 20.91 -16.47
CA VAL A 25 6.43 20.29 -17.20
C VAL A 25 6.93 19.28 -18.25
N ALA A 26 8.02 19.61 -18.95
CA ALA A 26 8.64 18.70 -19.91
C ALA A 26 9.16 17.42 -19.23
N THR A 27 9.90 17.55 -18.13
CA THR A 27 10.42 16.39 -17.38
C THR A 27 9.30 15.50 -16.83
N ILE A 28 8.18 16.07 -16.37
CA ILE A 28 7.01 15.29 -15.93
C ILE A 28 6.39 14.53 -17.11
N CYS A 29 6.34 15.15 -18.30
CA CYS A 29 5.84 14.50 -19.51
C CYS A 29 6.75 13.36 -19.97
N ASP A 30 8.08 13.55 -19.91
CA ASP A 30 9.07 12.53 -20.26
C ASP A 30 9.03 11.35 -19.28
N ASN A 31 8.81 11.63 -17.99
CA ASN A 31 8.74 10.63 -16.95
C ASN A 31 7.33 10.09 -16.67
N LYS A 32 6.31 10.46 -17.48
CA LYS A 32 4.90 10.18 -17.20
C LYS A 32 4.60 8.71 -16.93
N GLU A 33 5.18 7.80 -17.72
CA GLU A 33 4.91 6.36 -17.61
C GLU A 33 5.56 5.78 -16.36
N LYS A 34 6.76 6.26 -16.00
CA LYS A 34 7.45 5.86 -14.76
C LYS A 34 6.69 6.35 -13.52
N ILE A 35 6.22 7.60 -13.54
CA ILE A 35 5.41 8.19 -12.47
C ILE A 35 4.09 7.42 -12.32
N ARG A 36 3.43 7.09 -13.44
CA ARG A 36 2.19 6.31 -13.44
C ARG A 36 2.40 4.90 -12.92
N ALA A 37 3.44 4.20 -13.38
CA ALA A 37 3.76 2.85 -12.94
C ALA A 37 4.08 2.81 -11.44
N SER A 38 4.89 3.77 -10.95
CA SER A 38 5.21 3.92 -9.54
C SER A 38 3.97 4.22 -8.68
N SER A 39 3.10 5.14 -9.11
CA SER A 39 1.85 5.47 -8.43
C SER A 39 0.87 4.29 -8.38
N GLN A 40 0.75 3.52 -9.47
CA GLN A 40 -0.07 2.31 -9.50
C GLN A 40 0.49 1.22 -8.59
N ALA A 41 1.81 1.03 -8.57
CA ALA A 41 2.48 0.10 -7.67
C ALA A 41 2.23 0.47 -6.19
N ALA A 42 2.40 1.74 -5.83
CA ALA A 42 2.11 2.23 -4.48
C ALA A 42 0.64 2.01 -4.07
N THR A 43 -0.30 2.29 -4.99
CA THR A 43 -1.74 2.09 -4.74
C THR A 43 -2.08 0.61 -4.56
N ARG A 44 -1.48 -0.27 -5.38
CA ARG A 44 -1.65 -1.73 -5.25
C ARG A 44 -1.05 -2.24 -3.94
N LEU A 45 0.13 -1.75 -3.55
CA LEU A 45 0.77 -2.09 -2.29
C LEU A 45 -0.09 -1.67 -1.09
N MET A 46 -0.59 -0.43 -1.06
CA MET A 46 -1.49 0.03 0.01
C MET A 46 -2.77 -0.81 0.10
N ARG A 47 -3.36 -1.19 -1.03
CA ARG A 47 -4.55 -2.07 -1.06
C ARG A 47 -4.22 -3.48 -0.56
N SER A 48 -3.10 -4.05 -1.01
CA SER A 48 -2.62 -5.36 -0.54
C SER A 48 -2.38 -5.34 0.98
N ARG A 49 -1.71 -4.31 1.50
CA ARG A 49 -1.55 -4.08 2.94
C ARG A 49 -2.88 -4.09 3.69
N SER A 50 -3.87 -3.35 3.18
CA SER A 50 -5.21 -3.32 3.78
C SER A 50 -5.84 -4.72 3.83
N LEU A 51 -5.72 -5.50 2.75
CA LEU A 51 -6.26 -6.87 2.70
C LEU A 51 -5.53 -7.84 3.62
N VAL A 52 -4.19 -7.74 3.73
CA VAL A 52 -3.40 -8.57 4.67
C VAL A 52 -3.81 -8.26 6.11
N MET A 53 -3.93 -6.98 6.46
CA MET A 53 -4.33 -6.58 7.82
C MET A 53 -5.75 -7.02 8.14
N GLU A 54 -6.71 -6.83 7.23
CA GLU A 54 -8.10 -7.27 7.43
C GLU A 54 -8.20 -8.80 7.61
N ASN A 55 -7.49 -9.56 6.78
CA ASN A 55 -7.44 -11.02 6.92
C ASN A 55 -6.79 -11.46 8.23
N MET A 56 -5.73 -10.77 8.66
CA MET A 56 -5.06 -11.06 9.92
C MET A 56 -6.00 -10.79 11.12
N GLU A 57 -6.66 -9.64 11.15
CA GLU A 57 -7.62 -9.27 12.21
C GLU A 57 -8.78 -10.27 12.30
N ARG A 58 -9.28 -10.73 11.15
CA ARG A 58 -10.33 -11.75 11.08
C ARG A 58 -9.87 -13.08 11.66
N LEU A 59 -8.69 -13.57 11.26
CA LEU A 59 -8.14 -14.83 11.78
C LEU A 59 -7.81 -14.74 13.27
N LEU A 60 -7.29 -13.60 13.72
CA LEU A 60 -7.00 -13.35 15.12
C LEU A 60 -8.27 -13.35 15.97
N SER A 61 -9.36 -12.75 15.47
CA SER A 61 -10.66 -12.73 16.15
C SER A 61 -11.22 -14.14 16.36
N VAL A 62 -11.17 -14.98 15.32
CA VAL A 62 -11.61 -16.39 15.41
C VAL A 62 -10.76 -17.17 16.41
N TRP A 63 -9.45 -16.92 16.44
CA TRP A 63 -8.56 -17.57 17.40
C TRP A 63 -8.85 -17.13 18.84
N ILE A 64 -9.07 -15.82 19.08
CA ILE A 64 -9.44 -15.32 20.42
C ILE A 64 -10.75 -15.95 20.90
N GLU A 65 -11.75 -16.05 20.03
CA GLU A 65 -13.03 -16.72 20.33
C GLU A 65 -12.82 -18.19 20.74
N ASP A 66 -12.00 -18.94 19.98
CA ASP A 66 -11.66 -20.33 20.30
C ASP A 66 -10.95 -20.46 21.66
N GLN A 67 -10.02 -19.56 21.97
CA GLN A 67 -9.33 -19.56 23.26
C GLN A 67 -10.29 -19.23 24.42
N ASN A 68 -11.21 -18.30 24.21
CA ASN A 68 -12.23 -17.93 25.19
C ASN A 68 -13.19 -19.10 25.47
N GLN A 69 -13.64 -19.82 24.44
CA GLN A 69 -14.46 -21.03 24.59
C GLN A 69 -13.74 -22.14 25.38
N ARG A 70 -12.42 -22.26 25.21
CA ARG A 70 -11.58 -23.21 25.94
C ARG A 70 -11.21 -22.75 27.35
N ASN A 71 -11.68 -21.57 27.78
CA ASN A 71 -11.31 -20.92 29.04
C ASN A 71 -9.78 -20.79 29.23
N VAL A 72 -9.05 -20.61 28.12
CA VAL A 72 -7.61 -20.39 28.16
C VAL A 72 -7.35 -18.90 28.43
N PRO A 73 -6.59 -18.55 29.49
CA PRO A 73 -6.24 -17.15 29.74
C PRO A 73 -5.32 -16.63 28.63
N ILE A 74 -5.77 -15.59 27.94
CA ILE A 74 -5.05 -14.96 26.84
C ILE A 74 -4.44 -13.65 27.34
N SER A 75 -3.13 -13.50 27.19
CA SER A 75 -2.45 -12.23 27.48
C SER A 75 -2.29 -11.39 26.22
N VAL A 76 -2.14 -10.07 26.39
CA VAL A 76 -1.87 -9.14 25.27
C VAL A 76 -0.62 -9.56 24.50
N PHE A 77 0.41 -10.05 25.21
CA PHE A 77 1.62 -10.57 24.59
C PHE A 77 1.35 -11.76 23.66
N LEU A 78 0.52 -12.72 24.10
CA LEU A 78 0.14 -13.88 23.30
C LEU A 78 -0.65 -13.46 22.05
N ILE A 79 -1.52 -12.47 22.18
CA ILE A 79 -2.30 -11.89 21.07
C ILE A 79 -1.35 -11.22 20.05
N GLN A 80 -0.38 -10.43 20.52
CA GLN A 80 0.60 -9.77 19.65
C GLN A 80 1.48 -10.78 18.90
N GLU A 81 1.97 -11.82 19.59
CA GLU A 81 2.74 -12.90 18.96
C GLU A 81 1.91 -13.66 17.91
N LYS A 82 0.64 -13.96 18.23
CA LYS A 82 -0.26 -14.62 17.29
C LYS A 82 -0.56 -13.75 16.07
N ALA A 83 -0.83 -12.46 16.29
CA ALA A 83 -1.05 -11.47 15.23
C ALA A 83 0.17 -11.35 14.29
N ARG A 84 1.37 -11.31 14.87
CA ARG A 84 2.63 -11.27 14.11
C ARG A 84 2.83 -12.53 13.27
N SER A 85 2.61 -13.72 13.85
CA SER A 85 2.68 -14.98 13.11
C SER A 85 1.70 -15.02 11.94
N LEU A 86 0.43 -14.64 12.18
CA LEU A 86 -0.61 -14.62 11.14
C LEU A 86 -0.27 -13.61 10.03
N PHE A 87 0.26 -12.45 10.38
CA PHE A 87 0.68 -11.44 9.42
C PHE A 87 1.81 -11.94 8.52
N GLU A 88 2.86 -12.55 9.08
CA GLU A 88 3.98 -13.09 8.30
C GLU A 88 3.55 -14.26 7.39
N ASP A 89 2.62 -15.11 7.86
CA ASP A 89 2.07 -16.20 7.05
C ASP A 89 1.25 -15.66 5.86
N LEU A 90 0.38 -14.67 6.08
CA LEU A 90 -0.41 -14.03 5.03
C LEU A 90 0.47 -13.26 4.03
N LYS A 91 1.54 -12.63 4.52
CA LYS A 91 2.51 -11.92 3.68
C LYS A 91 3.29 -12.88 2.78
N ARG A 92 3.62 -14.07 3.27
CA ARG A 92 4.23 -15.15 2.47
C ARG A 92 3.29 -15.68 1.39
N GLU A 93 2.00 -15.79 1.69
CA GLU A 93 0.98 -16.27 0.74
C GLU A 93 0.68 -15.27 -0.39
N GLN A 94 0.72 -13.95 -0.13
CA GLN A 94 0.52 -12.93 -1.17
C GLN A 94 1.72 -12.75 -2.14
N GLY A 95 2.85 -13.43 -1.89
CA GLY A 95 4.05 -13.38 -2.75
C GLY A 95 4.91 -12.12 -2.52
N GLU A 96 6.20 -12.24 -2.88
CA GLU A 96 7.32 -11.31 -2.61
C GLU A 96 7.20 -9.87 -3.19
N GLY A 97 6.02 -9.40 -3.53
CA GLY A 97 5.79 -8.01 -3.99
C GLY A 97 5.87 -6.95 -2.88
N ALA A 98 5.92 -7.35 -1.60
CA ALA A 98 5.84 -6.48 -0.43
C ALA A 98 7.07 -6.65 0.48
N GLN A 99 8.28 -6.40 -0.04
CA GLN A 99 9.53 -6.54 0.73
C GLN A 99 9.79 -5.43 1.78
N SER A 100 8.82 -4.63 2.20
CA SER A 100 9.09 -3.55 3.17
C SER A 100 7.91 -3.25 4.09
N GLU A 101 7.39 -4.25 4.78
CA GLU A 101 6.35 -4.02 5.78
C GLU A 101 6.69 -4.70 7.10
N THR A 102 6.88 -3.87 8.12
CA THR A 102 7.13 -4.25 9.52
C THR A 102 5.82 -4.12 10.29
N PHE A 103 5.42 -5.18 10.98
CA PHE A 103 4.28 -5.14 11.91
C PHE A 103 4.67 -4.34 13.16
N GLY A 104 4.15 -3.11 13.27
CA GLY A 104 4.31 -2.27 14.46
C GLY A 104 3.06 -2.31 15.32
N ALA A 105 3.03 -3.22 16.30
CA ALA A 105 2.10 -3.16 17.42
C ALA A 105 2.93 -2.93 18.68
N SER A 106 2.83 -1.72 19.25
CA SER A 106 3.35 -1.39 20.58
C SER A 106 2.23 -1.50 21.60
#